data_AF-A0A952SZ83-F1
#
_entry.id   AF-A0A952SZ83-F1
#
_cell.length_a   1.000
_cell.length_b   1.000
_cell.length_c   1.000
_cell.angle_alpha   90.00
_cell.angle_beta   90.00
_cell.angle_gamma   90.00
#
_symmetry.space_group_name_H-M   'P 1'
#
loop_
_entity.id
_entity.type
_entity.pdbx_description
1 polymer ?
#
loop_
_entity_poly.entity_id
_entity_poly.type
_entity_poly.pdbx_seq_one_letter_code
_entity_poly.pdbx_strand_id
1 'polypeptide(L)' 'TVHHKDHNHQNNPPDGSNWELLCLYCHDNEHQREHMGGESNDPPSNREPERPFTPFDQLAKLISRRQL' A
#
# COMPACT_ATOMS: atom_id res chain seq x y z
N THR A 1 16.45 -1.46 -2.71
CA THR A 1 15.32 -0.79 -2.03
C THR A 1 15.27 -1.28 -0.60
N VAL A 2 14.48 -0.62 0.25
CA VAL A 2 14.26 -1.04 1.63
C VAL A 2 12.94 -1.81 1.67
N HIS A 3 12.93 -3.00 2.27
CA HIS A 3 11.79 -3.92 2.31
C HIS A 3 11.45 -4.32 3.76
N HIS A 4 10.16 -4.49 4.06
CA HIS A 4 9.66 -5.05 5.32
C HIS A 4 9.60 -6.57 5.22
N LYS A 5 10.45 -7.28 5.98
CA LYS A 5 10.58 -8.76 5.93
C LYS A 5 9.26 -9.48 6.19
N ASP A 6 8.42 -8.93 7.06
CA ASP A 6 7.13 -9.51 7.45
C ASP A 6 5.94 -8.99 6.63
N HIS A 7 6.18 -8.16 5.63
CA HIS A 7 5.15 -7.50 4.79
C HIS A 7 4.18 -6.58 5.57
N ASN A 8 4.42 -6.36 6.86
CA ASN A 8 3.61 -5.50 7.71
C ASN A 8 4.21 -4.08 7.78
N HIS A 9 3.61 -3.18 7.00
CA HIS A 9 3.97 -1.76 6.93
C HIS A 9 3.86 -1.00 8.27
N GLN A 10 3.18 -1.57 9.29
CA GLN A 10 3.05 -0.99 10.62
C GLN A 10 4.13 -1.49 11.61
N ASN A 11 4.81 -2.61 11.32
CA ASN A 11 5.87 -3.14 12.19
C ASN A 11 7.21 -2.45 11.92
N ASN A 12 7.44 -1.32 12.59
CA ASN A 12 8.62 -0.47 12.40
C ASN A 12 9.47 -0.42 13.67
N PRO A 13 10.18 -1.50 14.02
CA PRO A 13 11.00 -1.52 15.22
C PRO A 13 12.22 -0.58 15.05
N PRO A 14 12.61 0.17 16.10
CA PRO A 14 13.66 1.20 16.01
C PRO A 14 15.06 0.63 15.78
N ASP A 15 15.25 -0.67 16.02
CA ASP A 15 16.50 -1.39 15.77
C ASP A 15 16.66 -1.85 14.31
N GLY A 16 15.64 -1.62 13.46
CA GLY A 16 15.67 -2.02 12.05
C GLY A 16 15.48 -3.52 11.82
N SER A 17 15.13 -4.31 12.85
CA SER A 17 15.07 -5.77 12.76
C SER A 17 14.10 -6.30 11.68
N ASN A 18 13.02 -5.56 11.41
CA ASN A 18 12.05 -5.90 10.37
C ASN A 18 12.42 -5.43 8.94
N TRP A 19 13.56 -4.77 8.76
CA TRP A 19 13.94 -4.20 7.47
C TRP A 19 15.08 -5.00 6.84
N GLU A 20 15.05 -5.11 5.51
CA GLU A 20 16.16 -5.64 4.73
C GLU A 20 16.42 -4.84 3.45
N LEU A 21 17.65 -4.99 2.93
CA LEU A 21 18.06 -4.38 1.67
C LEU A 21 18.03 -5.42 0.57
N LEU A 22 17.14 -5.19 -0.40
CA LEU A 22 17.00 -6.03 -1.58
C LEU A 22 17.42 -5.27 -2.84
N CYS A 23 17.94 -5.99 -3.82
CA CYS A 23 18.11 -5.47 -5.18
C CYS A 23 16.73 -5.14 -5.79
N LEU A 24 16.66 -4.30 -6.82
CA LEU A 24 15.38 -3.92 -7.45
C LEU A 24 14.56 -5.15 -7.87
N TYR A 25 15.17 -6.06 -8.62
CA TYR A 25 14.49 -7.28 -9.07
C TYR A 25 14.11 -8.22 -7.92
N CYS A 26 14.95 -8.28 -6.88
CA CYS A 26 14.73 -9.10 -5.70
C CYS A 26 13.50 -8.61 -4.92
N HIS A 27 13.39 -7.29 -4.78
CA HIS A 27 12.28 -6.62 -4.13
C HIS A 27 10.97 -6.85 -4.88
N ASP A 28 10.96 -6.67 -6.20
CA ASP A 28 9.75 -6.86 -7.01
C ASP A 28 9.30 -8.32 -7.03
N ASN A 29 10.24 -9.27 -7.11
CA ASN A 29 9.90 -10.71 -7.02
C ASN A 29 9.27 -11.06 -5.65
N GLU A 30 9.69 -10.42 -4.56
CA GLU A 30 9.09 -10.70 -3.25
C GLU A 30 7.65 -10.21 -3.16
N HIS A 31 7.38 -8.97 -3.61
CA HIS A 31 6.01 -8.46 -3.74
C HIS A 31 5.13 -9.33 -4.66
N GLN A 32 5.70 -9.92 -5.71
CA GLN A 32 4.95 -10.85 -6.58
C GLN A 32 4.56 -12.15 -5.85
N ARG A 33 5.44 -12.68 -4.99
CA ARG A 33 5.17 -13.90 -4.22
C ARG A 33 4.05 -13.68 -3.20
N GLU A 34 4.01 -12.51 -2.58
CA GLU A 34 2.90 -12.12 -1.69
C GLU A 34 1.55 -12.20 -2.42
N HIS A 35 1.46 -11.65 -3.62
CA HIS A 35 0.23 -11.67 -4.42
C HIS A 35 -0.17 -13.07 -4.91
N MET A 36 0.80 -13.93 -5.24
CA MET A 36 0.52 -15.29 -5.71
C MET A 36 0.15 -16.27 -4.59
N GLY A 37 0.61 -16.03 -3.36
CA GLY A 37 0.21 -16.83 -2.18
C GLY A 37 -1.22 -16.56 -1.71
N GLY A 38 -1.87 -15.53 -2.26
CA GLY A 38 -3.23 -15.09 -1.96
C GLY A 38 -4.27 -15.53 -2.99
N GLU A 39 -4.17 -16.72 -3.59
CA GLU A 39 -5.32 -17.36 -4.24
C GLU A 39 -6.37 -17.74 -3.18
N SER A 40 -7.02 -16.73 -2.61
CA SER A 40 -8.21 -16.91 -1.80
C SER A 40 -9.34 -17.33 -2.73
N ASN A 41 -9.93 -18.49 -2.43
CA ASN A 41 -11.23 -18.91 -2.97
C ASN A 41 -12.35 -18.02 -2.40
N ASP A 42 -12.21 -16.70 -2.50
CA ASP A 42 -13.23 -15.78 -2.03
C ASP A 42 -14.37 -15.73 -3.05
N PRO A 43 -15.62 -16.00 -2.63
CA PRO A 43 -16.77 -15.83 -3.51
C PRO A 43 -16.85 -14.37 -3.96
N PRO A 44 -17.39 -14.09 -5.16
CA PRO A 44 -17.46 -12.73 -5.68
C PRO A 44 -18.26 -11.85 -4.72
N SER A 45 -17.55 -10.97 -4.00
CA SER A 45 -18.17 -9.95 -3.17
C SER A 45 -19.06 -9.07 -4.05
N ASN A 46 -20.28 -8.85 -3.58
CA ASN A 46 -21.31 -8.04 -4.22
C ASN A 46 -20.76 -6.62 -4.43
N ARG A 47 -20.23 -6.34 -5.63
CA ARG A 47 -19.55 -5.08 -5.94
C ARG A 47 -20.55 -3.93 -5.85
N GLU A 48 -20.39 -3.07 -4.85
CA GLU A 48 -21.05 -1.77 -4.85
C GLU A 48 -20.70 -1.03 -6.16
N PRO A 49 -21.62 -0.22 -6.72
CA PRO A 49 -21.35 0.55 -7.93
C PRO A 49 -20.07 1.35 -7.75
N GLU A 50 -19.16 1.25 -8.73
CA GLU A 50 -17.87 1.91 -8.74
C GLU A 50 -18.06 3.40 -8.50
N ARG A 51 -17.70 3.87 -7.30
CA ARG A 51 -17.65 5.30 -7.01
C ARG A 51 -16.41 5.85 -7.73
N PRO A 52 -16.52 6.94 -8.50
CA PRO A 52 -15.34 7.57 -9.10
C PRO A 52 -14.38 8.00 -7.98
N PHE A 53 -13.12 7.54 -8.07
CA PHE A 53 -12.08 7.91 -7.10
C PHE A 53 -11.67 9.36 -7.32
N THR A 54 -12.19 10.26 -6.48
CA THR A 54 -11.93 11.70 -6.56
C THR A 54 -11.17 12.21 -5.32
N PRO A 55 -9.87 11.86 -5.18
CA PRO A 55 -9.08 12.14 -3.97
C PRO A 55 -8.91 13.63 -3.66
N PHE A 56 -9.21 14.51 -4.60
CA PHE A 56 -8.97 15.95 -4.50
C PHE A 56 -10.22 16.83 -4.70
N ASP A 57 -11.43 16.26 -4.71
CA ASP A 57 -12.67 17.04 -4.91
C ASP A 57 -12.83 18.22 -3.93
N GLN A 58 -12.20 18.13 -2.77
CA GLN A 58 -12.26 19.15 -1.73
C GLN A 58 -10.95 19.94 -1.58
N LEU A 59 -9.93 19.65 -2.39
CA LEU A 59 -8.61 20.30 -2.28
C LEU A 59 -8.70 21.81 -2.51
N ALA A 60 -9.49 22.24 -3.51
CA ALA A 60 -9.72 23.65 -3.77
C ALA A 60 -10.24 24.41 -2.53
N LYS A 61 -11.20 23.82 -1.80
CA LYS A 61 -11.76 24.42 -0.57
C LYS A 61 -10.72 24.54 0.56
N LEU A 62 -9.77 23.60 0.63
CA LEU A 62 -8.70 23.62 1.63
C LEU A 62 -7.62 24.66 1.33
N ILE A 63 -7.29 24.88 0.05
CA ILE A 63 -6.30 25.87 -0.38
C ILE A 63 -6.85 27.29 -0.20
N SER A 64 -8.11 27.54 -0.54
CA SER A 64 -8.74 28.87 -0.38
C SER A 64 -8.88 29.31 1.08
N ARG A 65 -8.95 28.37 2.04
CA ARG A 65 -9.03 28.69 3.48
C ARG A 65 -7.70 29.15 4.10
N ARG A 66 -6.57 29.00 3.41
CA ARG A 66 -5.22 29.22 3.97
C ARG A 66 -4.55 30.51 3.49
N GLN A 67 -5.21 31.32 2.68
CA GLN A 67 -4.75 32.68 2.35
C GLN A 67 -5.18 33.66 3.46
N LEU A 68 -4.39 33.69 4.54
CA LEU A 68 -4.29 34.80 5.49
C LEU A 68 -2.83 35.25 5.53
#